data_AF-A0A671PN20-F1
#
_entry.id   AF-A0A671PN20-F1
#
_cell.length_a   1.000
_cell.length_b   1.000
_cell.length_c   1.000
_cell.angle_alpha   90.00
_cell.angle_beta   90.00
_cell.angle_gamma   90.00
#
_symmetry.space_group_name_H-M   'P 1'
#
loop_
_entity.id
_entity.type
_entity.pdbx_description
1 polymer ?
#
loop_
_entity_poly.entity_id
_entity_poly.type
_entity_poly.pdbx_seq_one_letter_code
_entity_poly.pdbx_strand_id
1 'polypeptide(L)'
;NLPKINKEKTFIVTWQTLKYETLIEIETRVLNHELLEAFLAEGQSTKNARLVLTATVSAQKEVIERSYNIPEISKYLDLISVKTFDFHTFKDGIARHHSPLYSAIHDKEDINSNTDFALQYWRVQGAPAGKLLMGFATYGRSFILTSSQSGVGAPANKLASPGPYTQEMGLWSYFEICLFLNGGVVQWIEDQKVPFSIKGSDWVGFDNLRSFEIKMKYLQEHGFGGAFVWALDLDDFSGYFCGQGNYPLVNHLKKWLILGEICINTFSFATVGKGSSARPTCVKILSSLPALTSQFCANRSDGLYQRMDSLNSFYRCTGGMTNITWCTPSISNHSGAAQPPQMIIFIALGTASLFARWHSLF
;
A
#
# COMPACT_ATOMS: atom_id res chain seq x y z
N ASN A 1 -8.59 10.10 15.58
CA ASN A 1 -7.89 11.26 15.00
C ASN A 1 -7.07 10.83 13.80
N LEU A 2 -7.68 10.84 12.60
CA LEU A 2 -6.97 10.73 11.32
C LEU A 2 -6.92 12.14 10.72
N PRO A 3 -5.75 12.68 10.35
CA PRO A 3 -5.69 13.95 9.65
C PRO A 3 -6.38 13.81 8.28
N LYS A 4 -7.13 14.84 7.89
CA LYS A 4 -7.83 14.95 6.61
C LYS A 4 -6.85 14.68 5.46
N ILE A 5 -7.02 13.55 4.79
CA ILE A 5 -6.54 13.35 3.43
C ILE A 5 -7.41 14.24 2.55
N ASN A 6 -6.80 15.09 1.73
CA ASN A 6 -7.49 15.81 0.68
C ASN A 6 -8.33 14.80 -0.11
N LYS A 7 -9.65 15.01 -0.18
CA LYS A 7 -10.53 14.15 -0.98
C LYS A 7 -10.34 14.46 -2.46
N GLU A 8 -9.20 14.06 -3.02
CA GLU A 8 -9.16 13.69 -4.41
C GLU A 8 -10.03 12.43 -4.52
N LYS A 9 -11.11 12.52 -5.29
CA LYS A 9 -11.87 11.33 -5.65
C LYS A 9 -11.01 10.52 -6.61
N THR A 10 -10.16 9.66 -6.07
CA THR A 10 -9.43 8.69 -6.87
C THR A 10 -10.39 7.57 -7.24
N PHE A 11 -10.77 7.49 -8.53
CA PHE A 11 -11.41 6.30 -9.07
C PHE A 11 -10.30 5.30 -9.44
N ILE A 12 -10.08 4.31 -8.58
CA ILE A 12 -9.18 3.20 -8.90
C ILE A 12 -10.02 2.18 -9.69
N VAL A 13 -9.82 2.12 -10.99
CA VAL A 13 -10.39 1.04 -11.81
C VAL A 13 -9.34 -0.08 -11.87
N THR A 14 -9.43 -1.04 -10.96
CA THR A 14 -8.58 -2.25 -11.02
C THR A 14 -9.16 -3.25 -12.01
N TRP A 15 -8.54 -3.38 -13.18
CA TRP A 15 -8.73 -4.55 -14.04
C TRP A 15 -7.61 -5.56 -13.77
N GLN A 16 -7.94 -6.71 -13.19
CA GLN A 16 -7.02 -7.84 -13.17
C GLN A 16 -7.15 -8.55 -14.51
N THR A 17 -6.13 -8.42 -15.37
CA THR A 17 -6.20 -8.91 -16.75
C THR A 17 -6.22 -10.45 -16.76
N LEU A 18 -7.39 -11.02 -16.99
CA LEU A 18 -7.63 -12.46 -17.01
C LEU A 18 -7.66 -12.95 -18.45
N LYS A 19 -6.49 -13.46 -18.87
CA LYS A 19 -6.26 -14.60 -19.76
C LYS A 19 -7.33 -14.91 -20.84
N TYR A 20 -7.67 -13.99 -21.76
CA TYR A 20 -8.27 -14.36 -23.07
C TYR A 20 -7.77 -13.48 -24.22
N GLU A 21 -7.72 -14.07 -25.41
CA GLU A 21 -6.88 -13.70 -26.57
C GLU A 21 -7.34 -12.43 -27.32
N THR A 22 -6.36 -11.66 -27.82
CA THR A 22 -6.37 -10.65 -28.91
C THR A 22 -7.41 -9.50 -28.91
N LEU A 23 -8.53 -9.61 -28.19
CA LEU A 23 -9.53 -8.55 -28.00
C LEU A 23 -9.15 -7.56 -26.89
N ILE A 24 -8.30 -7.98 -25.94
CA ILE A 24 -7.94 -7.21 -24.75
C ILE A 24 -7.23 -5.89 -25.08
N GLU A 25 -6.35 -5.85 -26.08
CA GLU A 25 -5.54 -4.66 -26.37
C GLU A 25 -6.40 -3.51 -26.92
N ILE A 26 -7.33 -3.82 -27.82
CA ILE A 26 -8.26 -2.85 -28.41
C ILE A 26 -9.26 -2.37 -27.35
N GLU A 27 -9.83 -3.29 -26.57
CA GLU A 27 -10.79 -2.95 -25.51
C GLU A 27 -10.14 -2.09 -24.41
N THR A 28 -8.92 -2.42 -23.99
CA THR A 28 -8.20 -1.66 -22.95
C THR A 28 -7.87 -0.25 -23.42
N ARG A 29 -7.49 -0.08 -24.70
CA ARG A 29 -7.24 1.25 -25.28
C ARG A 29 -8.52 2.08 -25.31
N VAL A 30 -9.59 1.54 -25.89
CA VAL A 30 -10.87 2.25 -26.05
C VAL A 30 -11.41 2.64 -24.68
N LEU A 31 -11.39 1.71 -23.72
CA LEU A 31 -11.84 1.95 -22.37
C LEU A 31 -11.05 3.06 -21.66
N ASN A 32 -9.71 3.03 -21.71
CA ASN A 32 -8.90 4.04 -21.04
C ASN A 32 -9.05 5.43 -21.68
N HIS A 33 -9.18 5.48 -23.00
CA HIS A 33 -9.45 6.72 -23.71
C HIS A 33 -10.81 7.31 -23.33
N GLU A 34 -11.88 6.52 -23.41
CA GLU A 34 -13.24 6.95 -23.09
C GLU A 34 -13.39 7.38 -21.62
N LEU A 35 -12.76 6.65 -20.69
CA LEU A 35 -12.75 7.02 -19.27
C LEU A 35 -12.03 8.36 -19.04
N LEU A 36 -10.88 8.59 -19.68
CA LEU A 36 -10.17 9.85 -19.55
C LEU A 36 -11.00 11.02 -20.09
N GLU A 37 -11.60 10.87 -21.27
CA GLU A 37 -12.47 11.89 -21.86
C GLU A 37 -13.67 12.20 -20.96
N ALA A 38 -14.32 11.18 -20.39
CA ALA A 38 -15.41 11.36 -19.45
C ALA A 38 -14.95 12.08 -18.16
N PHE A 39 -13.78 11.74 -17.63
CA PHE A 39 -13.22 12.39 -16.44
C PHE A 39 -12.87 13.85 -16.71
N LEU A 40 -12.33 14.16 -17.89
CA LEU A 40 -12.07 15.53 -18.33
C LEU A 40 -13.36 16.34 -18.42
N ALA A 41 -14.40 15.79 -19.05
CA ALA A 41 -15.69 16.45 -19.20
C ALA A 41 -16.40 16.67 -17.84
N GLU A 42 -16.33 15.71 -16.92
CA GLU A 42 -16.90 15.84 -15.57
C GLU A 42 -16.18 16.94 -14.77
N GLY A 43 -14.85 16.96 -14.79
CA GLY A 43 -14.07 17.99 -14.10
C GLY A 43 -14.37 19.40 -14.62
N GLN A 44 -14.47 19.56 -15.95
CA GLN A 44 -14.81 20.85 -16.57
C GLN A 44 -16.23 21.29 -16.24
N SER A 45 -17.22 20.40 -16.35
CA SER A 45 -18.63 20.73 -16.12
C SER A 45 -18.94 21.04 -14.65
N THR A 46 -18.31 20.32 -13.72
CA THR A 46 -18.53 20.50 -12.28
C THR A 46 -17.62 21.55 -11.65
N LYS A 47 -16.58 22.00 -12.38
CA LYS A 47 -15.48 22.85 -11.87
C LYS A 47 -14.72 22.21 -10.70
N ASN A 48 -14.76 20.88 -10.60
CA ASN A 48 -13.93 20.13 -9.66
C ASN A 48 -12.60 19.73 -10.30
N ALA A 49 -11.65 19.28 -9.47
CA ALA A 49 -10.46 18.59 -9.98
C ALA A 49 -10.88 17.33 -10.76
N ARG A 50 -10.23 17.07 -11.89
CA ARG A 50 -10.43 15.87 -12.71
C ARG A 50 -10.16 14.62 -11.88
N LEU A 51 -11.00 13.60 -12.04
CA LEU A 51 -10.78 12.28 -11.47
C LEU A 51 -9.47 11.65 -12.01
N VAL A 52 -8.72 10.99 -11.12
CA VAL A 52 -7.47 10.30 -11.48
C VAL A 52 -7.79 8.93 -12.07
N LEU A 53 -7.17 8.58 -13.20
CA LEU A 53 -7.29 7.29 -13.85
C LEU A 53 -6.00 6.49 -13.66
N THR A 54 -6.09 5.33 -13.02
CA THR A 54 -4.94 4.43 -12.78
C THR A 54 -5.29 3.01 -13.20
N ALA A 55 -4.26 2.20 -13.47
CA ALA A 55 -4.42 0.76 -13.68
C ALA A 55 -3.35 -0.02 -12.93
N THR A 56 -3.73 -1.19 -12.42
CA THR A 56 -2.79 -2.18 -11.89
C THR A 56 -2.45 -3.18 -12.99
N VAL A 57 -1.16 -3.38 -13.27
CA VAL A 57 -0.68 -4.15 -14.41
C VAL A 57 0.29 -5.24 -13.98
N SER A 58 0.47 -6.26 -14.83
CA SER A 58 1.38 -7.37 -14.56
C SER A 58 2.86 -6.95 -14.61
N ALA A 59 3.67 -7.65 -13.80
CA ALA A 59 5.14 -7.60 -13.85
C ALA A 59 5.78 -8.74 -14.68
N GLN A 60 4.99 -9.73 -15.12
CA GLN A 60 5.47 -10.88 -15.88
C GLN A 60 5.60 -10.53 -17.36
N LYS A 61 6.79 -10.68 -17.94
CA LYS A 61 7.11 -10.29 -19.33
C LYS A 61 6.12 -10.85 -20.33
N GLU A 62 5.80 -12.14 -20.24
CA GLU A 62 4.92 -12.84 -21.17
C GLU A 62 3.49 -12.30 -21.11
N VAL A 63 3.05 -11.88 -19.92
CA VAL A 63 1.75 -11.22 -19.73
C VAL A 63 1.79 -9.80 -20.27
N ILE A 64 2.90 -9.09 -20.09
CA ILE A 64 3.05 -7.73 -20.58
C ILE A 64 2.96 -7.71 -22.12
N GLU A 65 3.79 -8.52 -22.78
CA GLU A 65 3.89 -8.59 -24.24
C GLU A 65 2.58 -8.97 -24.92
N ARG A 66 1.76 -9.79 -24.27
CA ARG A 66 0.49 -10.26 -24.85
C ARG A 66 -0.71 -9.36 -24.55
N SER A 67 -0.63 -8.47 -23.56
CA SER A 67 -1.81 -7.79 -23.01
C SER A 67 -1.78 -6.28 -23.06
N TYR A 68 -0.63 -5.63 -23.21
CA TYR A 68 -0.54 -4.18 -23.08
C TYR A 68 0.18 -3.50 -24.24
N ASN A 69 -0.50 -2.56 -24.88
CA ASN A 69 0.13 -1.53 -25.69
C ASN A 69 0.70 -0.43 -24.78
N ILE A 70 1.91 -0.61 -24.28
CA ILE A 70 2.49 0.24 -23.23
C ILE A 70 2.52 1.74 -23.62
N PRO A 71 3.03 2.13 -24.80
CA PRO A 71 3.05 3.55 -25.20
C PRO A 71 1.64 4.14 -25.26
N GLU A 72 0.67 3.36 -25.71
CA GLU A 72 -0.70 3.82 -25.90
C GLU A 72 -1.43 4.00 -24.57
N ILE A 73 -1.43 3.00 -23.69
CA ILE A 73 -2.10 3.13 -22.38
C ILE A 73 -1.45 4.21 -21.50
N SER A 74 -0.15 4.45 -21.67
CA SER A 74 0.60 5.48 -20.93
C SER A 74 0.18 6.91 -21.29
N LYS A 75 -0.49 7.12 -22.43
CA LYS A 75 -1.09 8.42 -22.79
C LYS A 75 -2.29 8.75 -21.90
N TYR A 76 -3.08 7.73 -21.54
CA TYR A 76 -4.36 7.90 -20.87
C TYR A 76 -4.27 7.77 -19.35
N LEU A 77 -3.44 6.85 -18.86
CA LEU A 77 -3.29 6.61 -17.43
C LEU A 77 -2.48 7.71 -16.77
N ASP A 78 -2.95 8.20 -15.62
CA ASP A 78 -2.18 9.12 -14.77
C ASP A 78 -0.99 8.38 -14.13
N LEU A 79 -1.25 7.19 -13.60
CA LEU A 79 -0.27 6.34 -12.92
C LEU A 79 -0.54 4.85 -13.19
N ILE A 80 0.53 4.07 -13.17
CA ILE A 80 0.56 2.65 -13.53
C ILE A 80 1.14 1.87 -12.35
N SER A 81 0.30 1.11 -11.66
CA SER A 81 0.69 0.28 -10.51
C SER A 81 1.20 -1.07 -10.99
N VAL A 82 2.51 -1.27 -11.06
CA VAL A 82 3.10 -2.54 -11.51
C VAL A 82 3.12 -3.53 -10.34
N LYS A 83 2.46 -4.68 -10.51
CA LYS A 83 2.37 -5.74 -9.50
C LYS A 83 3.69 -6.52 -9.39
N THR A 84 4.75 -5.90 -8.84
CA THR A 84 6.10 -6.47 -8.69
C THR A 84 6.22 -7.47 -7.54
N PHE A 85 5.28 -8.42 -7.51
CA PHE A 85 5.16 -9.52 -6.55
C PHE A 85 4.28 -10.62 -7.15
N ASP A 86 4.30 -11.80 -6.54
CA ASP A 86 3.80 -13.05 -7.13
C ASP A 86 4.53 -13.45 -8.43
N PHE A 87 5.85 -13.22 -8.46
CA PHE A 87 6.73 -13.73 -9.52
C PHE A 87 6.85 -15.25 -9.47
N HIS A 88 7.03 -15.80 -8.27
CA HIS A 88 7.13 -17.24 -8.04
C HIS A 88 5.97 -17.74 -7.19
N THR A 89 5.47 -18.93 -7.52
CA THR A 89 4.34 -19.57 -6.84
C THR A 89 4.66 -21.03 -6.58
N PHE A 90 3.73 -21.78 -5.96
CA PHE A 90 3.92 -23.21 -5.73
C PHE A 90 4.06 -24.01 -7.03
N LYS A 91 3.63 -23.43 -8.17
CA LYS A 91 3.71 -24.06 -9.50
C LYS A 91 5.15 -24.22 -9.99
N ASP A 92 6.10 -23.47 -9.44
CA ASP A 92 7.53 -23.62 -9.71
C ASP A 92 8.06 -24.99 -9.25
N GLY A 93 7.37 -25.66 -8.31
CA GLY A 93 7.78 -26.94 -7.72
C GLY A 93 9.00 -26.84 -6.78
N ILE A 94 9.52 -25.64 -6.59
CA ILE A 94 10.65 -25.31 -5.72
C ILE A 94 10.37 -24.03 -4.92
N ALA A 95 10.99 -23.90 -3.75
CA ALA A 95 10.86 -22.76 -2.86
C ALA A 95 11.58 -21.54 -3.43
N ARG A 96 10.84 -20.52 -3.85
CA ARG A 96 11.37 -19.27 -4.39
C ARG A 96 10.60 -18.07 -3.85
N HIS A 97 11.29 -16.94 -3.77
CA HIS A 97 10.73 -15.73 -3.19
C HIS A 97 9.71 -15.08 -4.14
N HIS A 98 8.54 -14.65 -3.66
CA HIS A 98 7.50 -14.15 -4.56
C HIS A 98 7.71 -12.70 -5.05
N SER A 99 8.55 -11.91 -4.38
CA SER A 99 8.81 -10.50 -4.72
C SER A 99 10.31 -10.15 -4.70
N PRO A 100 11.17 -10.84 -5.46
CA PRO A 100 12.60 -10.54 -5.45
C PRO A 100 12.88 -9.18 -6.11
N LEU A 101 13.87 -8.43 -5.61
CA LEU A 101 14.29 -7.17 -6.24
C LEU A 101 15.08 -7.44 -7.52
N TYR A 102 16.06 -8.33 -7.45
CA TYR A 102 16.90 -8.76 -8.57
C TYR A 102 16.78 -10.28 -8.79
N SER A 103 17.25 -10.77 -9.93
CA SER A 103 17.40 -12.21 -10.18
C SER A 103 18.52 -12.81 -9.31
N ALA A 104 18.40 -14.10 -8.96
CA ALA A 104 19.52 -14.81 -8.32
C ALA A 104 20.54 -15.27 -9.38
N ILE A 105 21.80 -15.45 -8.95
CA ILE A 105 22.88 -15.98 -9.82
C ILE A 105 22.51 -17.35 -10.41
N HIS A 106 21.68 -18.13 -9.71
CA HIS A 106 21.26 -19.46 -10.11
C HIS A 106 19.95 -19.48 -10.94
N ASP A 107 19.26 -18.36 -11.11
CA ASP A 107 18.01 -18.23 -11.89
C ASP A 107 18.28 -18.18 -13.41
N LYS A 108 19.11 -19.07 -13.95
CA LYS A 108 19.55 -18.99 -15.37
C LYS A 108 18.40 -19.05 -16.38
N GLU A 109 17.32 -19.74 -16.05
CA GLU A 109 16.16 -19.92 -16.91
C GLU A 109 15.04 -18.89 -16.65
N ASP A 110 15.16 -18.11 -15.58
CA ASP A 110 14.10 -17.20 -15.11
C ASP A 110 14.67 -15.87 -14.60
N ILE A 111 15.53 -15.29 -15.43
CA ILE A 111 16.20 -14.01 -15.16
C ILE A 111 15.25 -12.81 -15.17
N ASN A 112 14.02 -12.97 -15.68
CA ASN A 112 13.06 -11.88 -15.89
C ASN A 112 12.08 -11.70 -14.73
N SER A 113 11.94 -12.70 -13.85
CA SER A 113 10.92 -12.71 -12.79
C SER A 113 11.38 -11.98 -11.53
N ASN A 114 11.73 -10.70 -11.69
CA ASN A 114 12.12 -9.82 -10.60
C ASN A 114 11.66 -8.37 -10.83
N THR A 115 11.69 -7.61 -9.74
CA THR A 115 11.20 -6.22 -9.70
C THR A 115 11.99 -5.28 -10.61
N ASP A 116 13.32 -5.40 -10.64
CA ASP A 116 14.19 -4.60 -11.49
C ASP A 116 13.82 -4.82 -12.96
N PHE A 117 13.91 -6.05 -13.45
CA PHE A 117 13.57 -6.38 -14.82
C PHE A 117 12.18 -5.86 -15.21
N ALA A 118 11.15 -6.13 -14.40
CA ALA A 118 9.79 -5.74 -14.72
C ALA A 118 9.63 -4.23 -14.92
N LEU A 119 10.12 -3.41 -13.97
CA LEU A 119 10.02 -1.95 -14.07
C LEU A 119 10.88 -1.38 -15.19
N GLN A 120 12.08 -1.93 -15.39
CA GLN A 120 12.95 -1.57 -16.51
C GLN A 120 12.27 -1.87 -17.85
N TYR A 121 11.63 -3.03 -17.96
CA TYR A 121 10.92 -3.45 -19.16
C TYR A 121 9.77 -2.49 -19.49
N TRP A 122 8.90 -2.20 -18.51
CA TRP A 122 7.83 -1.21 -18.67
C TRP A 122 8.35 0.15 -19.15
N ARG A 123 9.46 0.63 -18.57
CA ARG A 123 10.12 1.88 -18.96
C ARG A 123 10.64 1.84 -20.40
N VAL A 124 11.38 0.80 -20.76
CA VAL A 124 11.96 0.63 -22.11
C VAL A 124 10.88 0.49 -23.19
N GLN A 125 9.76 -0.15 -22.86
CA GLN A 125 8.62 -0.30 -23.75
C GLN A 125 7.74 0.97 -23.87
N GLY A 126 8.12 2.07 -23.22
CA GLY A 126 7.54 3.39 -23.47
C GLY A 126 6.67 3.96 -22.34
N ALA A 127 6.60 3.33 -21.17
CA ALA A 127 5.96 3.94 -20.01
C ALA A 127 6.87 5.02 -19.40
N PRO A 128 6.39 6.26 -19.19
CA PRO A 128 7.15 7.28 -18.48
C PRO A 128 7.49 6.82 -17.06
N ALA A 129 8.77 6.90 -16.67
CA ALA A 129 9.23 6.42 -15.35
C ALA A 129 8.46 7.05 -14.18
N GLY A 130 8.18 8.36 -14.26
CA GLY A 130 7.39 9.09 -13.25
C GLY A 130 5.92 8.65 -13.15
N LYS A 131 5.41 7.86 -14.09
CA LYS A 131 4.07 7.24 -14.00
C LYS A 131 4.08 5.83 -13.43
N LEU A 132 5.23 5.17 -13.36
CA LEU A 132 5.35 3.79 -12.88
C LEU A 132 5.43 3.77 -11.35
N LEU A 133 4.53 3.03 -10.71
CA LEU A 133 4.55 2.77 -9.28
C LEU A 133 5.04 1.33 -9.03
N MET A 134 6.07 1.19 -8.20
CA MET A 134 6.58 -0.12 -7.77
C MET A 134 5.59 -0.76 -6.77
N GLY A 135 5.27 -2.03 -6.96
CA GLY A 135 4.46 -2.82 -6.05
C GLY A 135 5.22 -3.32 -4.82
N PHE A 136 4.66 -3.09 -3.64
CA PHE A 136 5.11 -3.60 -2.36
C PHE A 136 4.06 -4.54 -1.78
N ALA A 137 4.47 -5.76 -1.43
CA ALA A 137 3.61 -6.75 -0.80
C ALA A 137 3.77 -6.69 0.72
N THR A 138 2.66 -6.61 1.45
CA THR A 138 2.60 -6.75 2.92
C THR A 138 2.15 -8.15 3.31
N TYR A 139 2.54 -9.15 2.52
CA TYR A 139 2.26 -10.56 2.72
C TYR A 139 3.43 -11.37 2.16
N GLY A 140 3.42 -12.68 2.41
CA GLY A 140 4.36 -13.62 1.81
C GLY A 140 3.66 -14.80 1.16
N ARG A 141 4.39 -15.52 0.30
CA ARG A 141 3.96 -16.81 -0.24
C ARG A 141 4.64 -17.92 0.52
N SER A 142 3.84 -18.90 0.93
CA SER A 142 4.28 -20.00 1.79
C SER A 142 4.04 -21.37 1.15
N PHE A 143 5.01 -22.27 1.35
CA PHE A 143 5.06 -23.60 0.75
C PHE A 143 5.45 -24.65 1.77
N ILE A 144 5.14 -25.91 1.46
CA ILE A 144 5.63 -27.06 2.22
C ILE A 144 6.78 -27.69 1.44
N LEU A 145 7.95 -27.73 2.07
CA LEU A 145 9.14 -28.43 1.60
C LEU A 145 8.91 -29.94 1.61
N THR A 146 9.34 -30.63 0.55
CA THR A 146 9.17 -32.09 0.41
C THR A 146 10.44 -32.89 0.70
N SER A 147 11.51 -32.22 1.12
CA SER A 147 12.79 -32.83 1.46
C SER A 147 13.42 -32.16 2.69
N SER A 148 14.57 -32.66 3.14
CA SER A 148 15.37 -32.00 4.18
C SER A 148 16.11 -30.75 3.68
N GLN A 149 16.13 -30.49 2.37
CA GLN A 149 16.63 -29.23 1.83
C GLN A 149 15.66 -28.11 2.15
N SER A 150 16.18 -26.95 2.54
CA SER A 150 15.36 -25.89 3.13
C SER A 150 15.68 -24.48 2.63
N GLY A 151 16.78 -24.32 1.89
CA GLY A 151 17.14 -23.06 1.24
C GLY A 151 16.26 -22.73 0.02
N VAL A 152 16.55 -21.59 -0.59
CA VAL A 152 15.99 -21.24 -1.91
C VAL A 152 16.32 -22.33 -2.92
N GLY A 153 15.34 -22.71 -3.74
CA GLY A 153 15.46 -23.81 -4.71
C GLY A 153 15.16 -25.19 -4.13
N ALA A 154 14.90 -25.31 -2.82
CA ALA A 154 14.50 -26.59 -2.22
C ALA A 154 13.16 -27.08 -2.81
N PRO A 155 12.98 -28.39 -3.05
CA PRO A 155 11.74 -28.95 -3.55
C PRO A 155 10.52 -28.57 -2.69
N ALA A 156 9.52 -27.95 -3.31
CA ALA A 156 8.30 -27.47 -2.65
C ALA A 156 7.12 -27.48 -3.64
N ASN A 157 6.22 -28.46 -3.51
CA ASN A 157 5.12 -28.65 -4.47
C ASN A 157 3.72 -28.56 -3.84
N LYS A 158 3.64 -28.08 -2.60
CA LYS A 158 2.38 -27.87 -1.87
C LYS A 158 2.36 -26.48 -1.26
N LEU A 159 1.17 -25.89 -1.21
CA LEU A 159 0.92 -24.68 -0.45
C LEU A 159 0.97 -24.98 1.04
N ALA A 160 1.53 -24.07 1.84
CA ALA A 160 1.48 -24.18 3.29
C ALA A 160 0.04 -24.06 3.80
N SER A 161 -0.20 -24.57 5.00
CA SER A 161 -1.49 -24.44 5.68
C SER A 161 -1.90 -22.98 5.81
N PRO A 162 -3.22 -22.70 5.79
CA PRO A 162 -3.71 -21.33 5.89
C PRO A 162 -3.30 -20.69 7.22
N GLY A 163 -3.01 -19.39 7.17
CA GLY A 163 -2.75 -18.61 8.38
C GLY A 163 -4.01 -18.49 9.25
N PRO A 164 -3.86 -18.23 10.57
CA PRO A 164 -4.97 -18.19 11.51
C PRO A 164 -6.02 -17.09 11.20
N TYR A 165 -5.69 -16.06 10.43
CA TYR A 165 -6.56 -14.93 10.12
C TYR A 165 -6.92 -14.84 8.64
N THR A 166 -5.95 -14.95 7.73
CA THR A 166 -6.19 -14.86 6.28
C THR A 166 -6.98 -16.06 5.76
N GLN A 167 -6.82 -17.23 6.40
CA GLN A 167 -7.53 -18.47 6.05
C GLN A 167 -7.31 -18.90 4.57
N GLU A 168 -6.21 -18.47 3.96
CA GLU A 168 -5.84 -18.80 2.57
C GLU A 168 -4.57 -19.66 2.54
N MET A 169 -4.59 -20.78 1.81
CA MET A 169 -3.43 -21.66 1.70
C MET A 169 -2.30 -20.98 0.93
N GLY A 170 -1.09 -21.05 1.49
CA GLY A 170 0.13 -20.51 0.87
C GLY A 170 0.20 -19.00 0.74
N LEU A 171 -0.67 -18.26 1.43
CA LEU A 171 -0.59 -16.81 1.62
C LEU A 171 -0.65 -16.52 3.11
N TRP A 172 0.34 -15.81 3.63
CA TRP A 172 0.33 -15.29 4.99
C TRP A 172 0.51 -13.79 4.96
N SER A 173 -0.36 -13.07 5.67
CA SER A 173 -0.19 -11.64 5.93
C SER A 173 1.12 -11.36 6.68
N TYR A 174 1.63 -10.13 6.63
CA TYR A 174 2.85 -9.77 7.36
C TYR A 174 2.71 -10.00 8.87
N PHE A 175 1.52 -9.73 9.43
CA PHE A 175 1.26 -9.99 10.85
C PHE A 175 1.19 -11.49 11.20
N GLU A 176 0.70 -12.35 10.29
CA GLU A 176 0.79 -13.81 10.48
C GLU A 176 2.22 -14.32 10.34
N ILE A 177 3.01 -13.74 9.45
CA ILE A 177 4.44 -14.04 9.35
C ILE A 177 5.13 -13.69 10.66
N CYS A 178 4.85 -12.54 11.28
CA CYS A 178 5.40 -12.20 12.60
C CYS A 178 5.10 -13.26 13.67
N LEU A 179 3.90 -13.86 13.66
CA LEU A 179 3.57 -14.99 14.52
C LEU A 179 4.39 -16.24 14.18
N PHE A 180 4.54 -16.55 12.89
CA PHE A 180 5.35 -17.68 12.41
C PHE A 180 6.82 -17.55 12.80
N LEU A 181 7.37 -16.32 12.78
CA LEU A 181 8.74 -16.02 13.16
C LEU A 181 9.02 -16.29 14.65
N ASN A 182 8.00 -16.45 15.49
CA ASN A 182 8.19 -16.95 16.85
C ASN A 182 8.66 -18.42 16.80
N GLY A 183 9.98 -18.62 16.90
CA GLY A 183 10.65 -19.92 16.71
C GLY A 183 10.98 -20.26 15.25
N GLY A 184 10.79 -19.32 14.31
CA GLY A 184 11.30 -19.40 12.94
C GLY A 184 12.63 -18.67 12.80
N VAL A 185 13.48 -19.09 11.87
CA VAL A 185 14.77 -18.42 11.58
C VAL A 185 14.65 -17.61 10.30
N VAL A 186 14.75 -16.29 10.42
CA VAL A 186 14.83 -15.40 9.25
C VAL A 186 16.20 -15.54 8.59
N GLN A 187 16.19 -15.86 7.31
CA GLN A 187 17.36 -15.90 6.44
C GLN A 187 17.24 -14.81 5.38
N TRP A 188 18.38 -14.44 4.78
CA TRP A 188 18.46 -13.37 3.79
C TRP A 188 18.97 -13.91 2.46
N ILE A 189 18.26 -13.61 1.37
CA ILE A 189 18.67 -13.96 0.01
C ILE A 189 19.48 -12.77 -0.52
N GLU A 190 20.80 -12.89 -0.49
CA GLU A 190 21.69 -11.75 -0.75
C GLU A 190 21.55 -11.21 -2.17
N ASP A 191 21.42 -12.05 -3.19
CA ASP A 191 21.29 -11.60 -4.58
C ASP A 191 19.93 -10.91 -4.82
N GLN A 192 18.86 -11.45 -4.23
CA GLN A 192 17.48 -10.97 -4.46
C GLN A 192 17.07 -9.83 -3.51
N LYS A 193 17.87 -9.53 -2.47
CA LYS A 193 17.65 -8.48 -1.44
C LYS A 193 16.34 -8.62 -0.68
N VAL A 194 15.96 -9.85 -0.34
CA VAL A 194 14.71 -10.17 0.34
C VAL A 194 14.90 -11.30 1.36
N PRO A 195 14.10 -11.34 2.44
CA PRO A 195 14.18 -12.40 3.43
C PRO A 195 13.31 -13.61 3.08
N PHE A 196 13.59 -14.72 3.76
CA PHE A 196 12.66 -15.84 3.88
C PHE A 196 12.79 -16.45 5.27
N SER A 197 11.86 -17.32 5.64
CA SER A 197 11.92 -18.03 6.91
C SER A 197 11.44 -19.47 6.75
N ILE A 198 11.92 -20.32 7.65
CA ILE A 198 11.66 -21.76 7.65
C ILE A 198 11.34 -22.19 9.08
N LYS A 199 10.32 -23.04 9.22
CA LYS A 199 9.99 -23.72 10.49
C LYS A 199 9.44 -25.10 10.19
N GLY A 200 10.19 -26.13 10.55
CA GLY A 200 9.87 -27.50 10.12
C GLY A 200 9.92 -27.61 8.61
N SER A 201 8.83 -28.07 7.98
CA SER A 201 8.69 -28.14 6.53
C SER A 201 8.10 -26.86 5.91
N ASP A 202 7.63 -25.91 6.72
CA ASP A 202 7.03 -24.69 6.20
C ASP A 202 8.12 -23.70 5.80
N TRP A 203 7.99 -23.15 4.60
CA TRP A 203 8.86 -22.14 4.02
C TRP A 203 8.02 -20.92 3.64
N VAL A 204 8.47 -19.72 3.95
CA VAL A 204 7.80 -18.48 3.54
C VAL A 204 8.79 -17.44 3.02
N GLY A 205 8.54 -16.94 1.81
CA GLY A 205 9.21 -15.79 1.24
C GLY A 205 8.33 -14.56 1.42
N PHE A 206 8.86 -13.52 2.04
CA PHE A 206 8.11 -12.33 2.44
C PHE A 206 8.98 -11.09 2.40
N ASP A 207 8.39 -9.92 2.51
CA ASP A 207 9.14 -8.67 2.70
C ASP A 207 9.13 -8.21 4.16
N ASN A 208 10.21 -7.54 4.59
CA ASN A 208 10.32 -6.92 5.91
C ASN A 208 10.80 -5.46 5.77
N LEU A 209 10.99 -4.77 6.91
CA LEU A 209 11.48 -3.39 6.93
C LEU A 209 12.79 -3.20 6.14
N ARG A 210 13.72 -4.16 6.20
CA ARG A 210 15.01 -4.10 5.49
C ARG A 210 14.82 -4.23 3.98
N SER A 211 14.02 -5.17 3.50
CA SER A 211 13.78 -5.29 2.05
C SER A 211 12.94 -4.13 1.50
N PHE A 212 11.97 -3.62 2.28
CA PHE A 212 11.25 -2.39 1.95
C PHE A 212 12.20 -1.20 1.81
N GLU A 213 13.15 -1.02 2.73
CA GLU A 213 14.16 0.04 2.65
C GLU A 213 15.00 -0.06 1.37
N ILE A 214 15.48 -1.25 1.03
CA ILE A 214 16.30 -1.47 -0.17
C ILE A 214 15.49 -1.21 -1.44
N LYS A 215 14.26 -1.72 -1.53
CA LYS A 215 13.36 -1.50 -2.68
C LYS A 215 13.00 -0.02 -2.84
N MET A 216 12.81 0.71 -1.75
CA MET A 216 12.59 2.16 -1.81
C MET A 216 13.80 2.93 -2.33
N LYS A 217 15.01 2.59 -1.88
CA LYS A 217 16.24 3.21 -2.40
C LYS A 217 16.37 2.98 -3.90
N TYR A 218 16.17 1.74 -4.34
CA TYR A 218 16.11 1.41 -5.76
C TYR A 218 15.06 2.26 -6.49
N LEU A 219 13.84 2.37 -5.95
CA LEU A 219 12.75 3.15 -6.54
C LEU A 219 13.16 4.61 -6.78
N GLN A 220 13.75 5.24 -5.76
CA GLN A 220 14.23 6.63 -5.79
C GLN A 220 15.40 6.82 -6.77
N GLU A 221 16.40 5.95 -6.70
CA GLU A 221 17.60 6.00 -7.57
C GLU A 221 17.25 5.87 -9.05
N HIS A 222 16.19 5.13 -9.38
CA HIS A 222 15.75 4.90 -10.76
C HIS A 222 14.69 5.89 -11.27
N GLY A 223 14.25 6.82 -10.41
CA GLY A 223 13.30 7.89 -10.78
C GLY A 223 11.89 7.38 -11.08
N PHE A 224 11.45 6.31 -10.43
CA PHE A 224 10.07 5.83 -10.55
C PHE A 224 9.09 6.71 -9.75
N GLY A 225 7.83 6.75 -10.18
CA GLY A 225 6.82 7.70 -9.71
C GLY A 225 6.36 7.54 -8.26
N GLY A 226 6.58 6.38 -7.64
CA GLY A 226 6.19 6.12 -6.26
C GLY A 226 5.92 4.65 -5.97
N ALA A 227 5.29 4.39 -4.83
CA ALA A 227 4.98 3.04 -4.36
C ALA A 227 3.47 2.76 -4.42
N PHE A 228 3.15 1.51 -4.78
CA PHE A 228 1.83 0.90 -4.70
C PHE A 228 1.88 -0.23 -3.67
N VAL A 229 0.96 -0.27 -2.71
CA VAL A 229 0.97 -1.32 -1.66
C VAL A 229 -0.22 -2.26 -1.79
N TRP A 230 0.06 -3.55 -1.71
CA TRP A 230 -0.92 -4.62 -1.56
C TRP A 230 -0.65 -5.44 -0.28
N ALA A 231 -1.43 -5.30 0.78
CA ALA A 231 -2.50 -4.32 1.01
C ALA A 231 -2.46 -3.79 2.45
N LEU A 232 -3.25 -2.75 2.77
CA LEU A 232 -3.26 -2.19 4.13
C LEU A 232 -3.61 -3.22 5.20
N ASP A 233 -4.60 -4.05 4.91
CA ASP A 233 -5.15 -5.04 5.83
C ASP A 233 -4.23 -6.24 6.06
N LEU A 234 -3.17 -6.41 5.27
CA LEU A 234 -2.18 -7.49 5.44
C LEU A 234 -0.92 -7.02 6.18
N ASP A 235 -0.70 -5.70 6.31
CA ASP A 235 0.32 -5.16 7.23
C ASP A 235 -0.13 -5.35 8.68
N ASP A 236 0.77 -5.19 9.67
CA ASP A 236 0.37 -5.14 11.08
C ASP A 236 -0.29 -3.78 11.40
N PHE A 237 -1.47 -3.55 10.84
CA PHE A 237 -2.23 -2.32 10.93
C PHE A 237 -2.55 -1.92 12.37
N SER A 238 -2.63 -2.90 13.26
CA SER A 238 -2.92 -2.72 14.68
C SER A 238 -1.67 -2.50 15.55
N GLY A 239 -0.53 -3.02 15.11
CA GLY A 239 0.73 -3.04 15.86
C GLY A 239 0.83 -4.13 16.94
N TYR A 240 -0.12 -5.06 17.00
CA TYR A 240 -0.19 -6.07 18.06
C TYR A 240 0.65 -7.32 17.80
N PHE A 241 1.07 -7.59 16.56
CA PHE A 241 1.64 -8.88 16.18
C PHE A 241 3.16 -8.83 16.05
N CYS A 242 3.68 -7.76 15.46
CA CYS A 242 5.10 -7.67 15.11
C CYS A 242 5.94 -6.93 16.16
N GLY A 243 5.31 -6.20 17.09
CA GLY A 243 6.02 -5.33 18.04
C GLY A 243 6.74 -4.15 17.36
N GLN A 244 6.31 -3.77 16.16
CA GLN A 244 6.93 -2.74 15.32
C GLN A 244 6.08 -1.45 15.20
N GLY A 245 5.04 -1.33 16.04
CA GLY A 245 4.04 -0.26 15.92
C GLY A 245 2.99 -0.56 14.85
N ASN A 246 2.04 0.36 14.67
CA ASN A 246 0.96 0.22 13.70
C ASN A 246 1.45 0.47 12.26
N TYR A 247 0.95 -0.32 11.31
CA TYR A 247 1.30 -0.26 9.89
C TYR A 247 2.83 -0.19 9.69
N PRO A 248 3.61 -1.11 10.25
CA PRO A 248 5.06 -0.96 10.29
C PRO A 248 5.66 -0.85 8.89
N LEU A 249 5.21 -1.65 7.92
CA LEU A 249 5.72 -1.61 6.55
C LEU A 249 5.24 -0.35 5.81
N VAL A 250 3.94 -0.04 5.87
CA VAL A 250 3.36 1.10 5.13
C VAL A 250 3.83 2.44 5.69
N ASN A 251 3.93 2.57 7.02
CA ASN A 251 4.48 3.78 7.63
C ASN A 251 5.97 3.93 7.33
N HIS A 252 6.70 2.83 7.14
CA HIS A 252 8.07 2.88 6.67
C HIS A 252 8.15 3.51 5.28
N LEU A 253 7.31 3.08 4.33
CA LEU A 253 7.21 3.69 3.00
C LEU A 253 6.87 5.19 3.07
N LYS A 254 5.86 5.53 3.87
CA LYS A 254 5.41 6.91 4.06
C LYS A 254 6.52 7.82 4.57
N LYS A 255 7.29 7.36 5.56
CA LYS A 255 8.36 8.16 6.17
C LYS A 255 9.46 8.48 5.15
N TRP A 256 9.85 7.50 4.35
CA TRP A 256 10.93 7.68 3.38
C TRP A 256 10.50 8.48 2.15
N LEU A 257 9.34 8.16 1.57
CA LEU A 257 8.91 8.77 0.30
C LEU A 257 8.31 10.17 0.49
N ILE A 258 7.58 10.41 1.59
CA ILE A 258 6.82 11.66 1.77
C ILE A 258 7.51 12.62 2.73
N LEU A 259 8.10 12.11 3.82
CA LEU A 259 8.69 12.97 4.84
C LEU A 259 10.16 13.30 4.57
N GLY A 260 10.82 12.57 3.65
CA GLY A 260 12.26 12.75 3.38
C GLY A 260 13.15 12.53 4.61
N GLU A 261 12.59 11.99 5.70
CA GLU A 261 13.28 11.87 6.97
C GLU A 261 14.15 10.61 6.99
N ILE A 262 15.39 10.79 6.58
CA ILE A 262 16.48 9.90 6.95
C ILE A 262 16.78 10.15 8.43
N CYS A 263 16.22 9.33 9.34
CA CYS A 263 16.76 9.28 10.70
C CYS A 263 18.11 8.55 10.66
N ILE A 264 19.18 9.26 10.33
CA ILE A 264 20.53 8.84 10.74
C ILE A 264 20.57 9.09 12.25
N ASN A 265 20.60 8.02 13.04
CA ASN A 265 20.83 8.12 14.49
C ASN A 265 22.24 8.69 14.75
N THR A 266 22.39 10.01 14.76
CA THR A 266 23.50 10.64 15.47
C THR A 266 23.11 10.73 16.93
N PHE A 267 23.69 9.83 17.75
CA PHE A 267 23.69 9.96 19.19
C PHE A 267 24.24 11.35 19.57
N SER A 268 23.37 12.21 20.10
CA SER A 268 23.80 13.44 20.77
C SER A 268 23.11 13.51 22.13
N PHE A 269 23.91 13.26 23.16
CA PHE A 269 23.56 13.51 24.56
C PHE A 269 23.30 15.01 24.77
N ALA A 270 22.14 15.39 25.31
CA ALA A 270 21.95 16.72 25.89
C ALA A 270 20.89 16.71 27.00
N THR A 271 21.24 17.43 28.05
CA THR A 271 20.75 17.41 29.43
C THR A 271 19.49 18.22 29.70
N VAL A 272 18.82 17.82 30.78
CA VAL A 272 17.72 18.43 31.54
C VAL A 272 17.82 19.96 31.69
N GLY A 273 16.67 20.65 31.49
CA GLY A 273 16.47 22.04 31.92
C GLY A 273 14.99 22.37 32.16
N LYS A 274 14.65 22.72 33.41
CA LYS A 274 13.34 23.23 33.87
C LYS A 274 13.16 24.71 33.51
N GLY A 275 11.93 25.14 33.22
CA GLY A 275 11.54 26.56 33.19
C GLY A 275 10.03 26.74 33.01
N SER A 276 9.40 27.45 33.96
CA SER A 276 7.95 27.68 34.13
C SER A 276 7.48 29.05 33.63
N SER A 277 6.14 29.21 33.52
CA SER A 277 5.35 30.46 33.43
C SER A 277 5.22 31.06 32.02
N ALA A 278 4.09 31.60 31.54
CA ALA A 278 2.86 32.09 32.16
C ALA A 278 1.66 31.91 31.20
N ARG A 279 0.45 31.87 31.75
CA ARG A 279 -0.83 31.75 31.02
C ARG A 279 -1.51 33.14 30.97
N PRO A 280 -1.98 33.63 29.81
CA PRO A 280 -2.95 34.71 29.79
C PRO A 280 -4.38 34.15 29.92
N THR A 281 -5.15 34.87 30.72
CA THR A 281 -6.56 34.70 31.07
C THR A 281 -7.48 34.86 29.85
N CYS A 282 -8.57 34.08 29.83
CA CYS A 282 -9.61 34.13 28.81
C CYS A 282 -10.52 35.37 29.00
N VAL A 283 -10.82 36.08 27.92
CA VAL A 283 -11.89 37.11 27.85
C VAL A 283 -13.14 36.48 27.24
N LYS A 284 -14.31 36.87 27.75
CA LYS A 284 -15.63 36.35 27.39
C LYS A 284 -16.29 37.23 26.30
N ILE A 285 -17.24 36.62 25.60
CA ILE A 285 -18.30 37.20 24.71
C ILE A 285 -17.83 37.32 23.24
N LEU A 286 -18.49 36.70 22.25
CA LEU A 286 -19.87 36.98 21.81
C LEU A 286 -20.61 35.75 21.29
N SER A 287 -21.89 35.68 21.66
CA SER A 287 -22.94 34.89 21.06
C SER A 287 -23.16 35.24 19.59
N SER A 288 -23.15 34.23 18.73
CA SER A 288 -24.03 34.22 17.54
C SER A 288 -24.40 32.78 17.20
N LEU A 289 -25.69 32.47 17.35
CA LEU A 289 -26.32 31.42 16.54
C LEU A 289 -26.22 31.86 15.07
N PRO A 290 -25.87 30.93 14.17
CA PRO A 290 -26.93 30.18 13.48
C PRO A 290 -26.52 28.72 13.25
N ALA A 291 -26.63 27.88 14.28
CA ALA A 291 -26.37 26.44 14.14
C ALA A 291 -27.59 25.55 14.39
N LEU A 292 -28.67 26.09 14.98
CA LEU A 292 -29.91 25.35 15.20
C LEU A 292 -30.71 25.08 13.91
N THR A 293 -30.30 25.65 12.77
CA THR A 293 -30.94 25.45 11.46
C THR A 293 -30.08 24.64 10.48
N SER A 294 -28.92 24.11 10.89
CA SER A 294 -28.04 23.39 9.97
C SER A 294 -28.55 21.97 9.67
N GLN A 295 -28.79 21.67 8.40
CA GLN A 295 -29.09 20.31 7.89
C GLN A 295 -27.86 19.39 7.89
N PHE A 296 -26.81 19.68 8.68
CA PHE A 296 -25.55 18.95 8.67
C PHE A 296 -25.74 17.43 8.88
N CYS A 297 -26.66 17.06 9.76
CA CYS A 297 -26.97 15.67 10.09
C CYS A 297 -28.06 15.01 9.23
N ALA A 298 -28.71 15.73 8.30
CA ALA A 298 -29.89 15.24 7.59
C ALA A 298 -29.65 13.92 6.83
N ASN A 299 -28.43 13.69 6.33
CA ASN A 299 -28.04 12.47 5.61
C ASN A 299 -26.81 11.77 6.25
N ARG A 300 -26.63 11.89 7.56
CA ARG A 300 -25.49 11.29 8.29
C ARG A 300 -25.98 10.30 9.33
N SER A 301 -25.21 9.23 9.53
CA SER A 301 -25.47 8.27 10.61
C SER A 301 -25.31 8.93 11.97
N ASP A 302 -26.01 8.40 12.98
CA ASP A 302 -25.87 8.85 14.35
C ASP A 302 -24.41 8.74 14.82
N GLY A 303 -23.91 9.78 15.48
CA GLY A 303 -22.50 9.85 15.85
C GLY A 303 -21.98 11.27 16.09
N LEU A 304 -20.70 11.34 16.46
CA LEU A 304 -19.99 12.61 16.69
C LEU A 304 -19.16 12.97 15.47
N TYR A 305 -19.31 14.21 15.01
CA TYR A 305 -18.60 14.76 13.86
C TYR A 305 -17.86 16.04 14.26
N GLN A 306 -16.62 16.18 13.80
CA GLN A 306 -15.80 17.35 14.10
C GLN A 306 -16.40 18.61 13.46
N ARG A 307 -16.48 19.71 14.24
CA ARG A 307 -16.77 21.06 13.72
C ARG A 307 -15.48 21.67 13.16
N MET A 308 -15.51 22.11 11.90
CA MET A 308 -14.34 22.73 11.28
C MET A 308 -14.16 24.19 11.73
N ASP A 309 -15.23 24.84 12.20
CA ASP A 309 -15.29 26.22 12.67
C ASP A 309 -14.94 26.37 14.17
N SER A 310 -14.83 25.27 14.92
CA SER A 310 -14.53 25.31 16.34
C SER A 310 -13.84 24.02 16.78
N LEU A 311 -12.60 24.17 17.28
CA LEU A 311 -11.79 23.07 17.80
C LEU A 311 -12.30 22.52 19.15
N ASN A 312 -13.19 23.25 19.83
CA ASN A 312 -13.68 22.88 21.17
C ASN A 312 -15.15 22.40 21.16
N SER A 313 -15.64 21.95 20.01
CA SER A 313 -17.01 21.43 19.88
C SER A 313 -17.14 20.43 18.76
N PHE A 314 -18.18 19.61 18.81
CA PHE A 314 -18.54 18.65 17.79
C PHE A 314 -20.04 18.74 17.46
N TYR A 315 -20.40 18.36 16.23
CA TYR A 315 -21.78 18.06 15.89
C TYR A 315 -22.12 16.65 16.40
N ARG A 316 -23.24 16.51 17.10
CA ARG A 316 -23.85 15.25 17.49
C ARG A 316 -25.06 15.03 16.62
N CYS A 317 -24.99 14.05 15.73
CA CYS A 317 -26.13 13.63 14.92
C CYS A 317 -26.93 12.56 15.67
N THR A 318 -28.23 12.80 15.80
CA THR A 318 -29.20 11.85 16.37
C THR A 318 -30.49 11.94 15.58
N GLY A 319 -30.86 10.90 14.84
CA GLY A 319 -32.09 10.86 14.04
C GLY A 319 -32.18 11.99 13.01
N GLY A 320 -31.06 12.30 12.34
CA GLY A 320 -31.01 13.38 11.34
C GLY A 320 -30.93 14.81 11.91
N MET A 321 -31.04 14.98 13.23
CA MET A 321 -30.96 16.29 13.89
C MET A 321 -29.53 16.66 14.25
N THR A 322 -29.16 17.91 13.97
CA THR A 322 -27.84 18.46 14.32
C THR A 322 -27.87 19.11 15.70
N ASN A 323 -27.19 18.50 16.66
CA ASN A 323 -26.91 19.11 17.96
C ASN A 323 -25.44 19.53 18.06
N ILE A 324 -25.13 20.60 18.79
CA ILE A 324 -23.74 20.95 19.12
C ILE A 324 -23.45 20.46 20.53
N THR A 325 -22.31 19.80 20.69
CA THR A 325 -21.78 19.47 22.01
C THR A 325 -20.39 20.08 22.15
N TRP A 326 -20.13 20.66 23.32
CA TRP A 326 -18.87 21.33 23.62
C TRP A 326 -17.97 20.36 24.36
N CYS A 327 -16.69 20.34 23.99
CA CYS A 327 -15.70 19.56 24.71
C CYS A 327 -15.50 20.18 26.10
N THR A 328 -15.52 19.35 27.13
CA THR A 328 -14.99 19.74 28.44
C THR A 328 -13.46 19.86 28.31
N PRO A 329 -12.82 20.87 28.91
CA PRO A 329 -11.38 21.04 28.77
C PRO A 329 -10.65 19.84 29.37
N SER A 330 -10.07 19.01 28.52
CA SER A 330 -9.07 18.02 28.90
C SER A 330 -7.67 18.61 28.65
N ILE A 331 -6.80 18.51 29.65
CA ILE A 331 -5.40 18.92 29.55
C ILE A 331 -4.70 17.89 28.66
N SER A 332 -4.38 18.25 27.42
CA SER A 332 -3.30 17.59 26.66
C SER A 332 -2.81 18.47 25.51
N ASN A 333 -1.50 18.73 25.52
CA ASN A 333 -0.73 19.40 24.48
C ASN A 333 -0.65 18.51 23.24
N HIS A 334 -0.68 19.07 22.02
CA HIS A 334 0.31 18.78 20.97
C HIS A 334 0.17 19.77 19.80
N SER A 335 1.33 20.29 19.39
CA SER A 335 1.60 21.25 18.32
C SER A 335 1.74 20.58 16.95
N GLY A 336 1.25 21.26 15.89
CA GLY A 336 1.40 20.84 14.50
C GLY A 336 2.67 21.40 13.82
N ALA A 337 3.04 20.79 12.70
CA ALA A 337 4.01 21.32 11.74
C ALA A 337 3.58 20.97 10.30
N ALA A 338 3.85 21.88 9.36
CA ALA A 338 3.48 21.83 7.95
C ALA A 338 4.52 21.07 7.08
N GLN A 339 4.08 20.46 5.98
CA GLN A 339 4.90 19.65 5.05
C GLN A 339 5.29 20.40 3.75
N PRO A 340 6.45 20.07 3.13
CA PRO A 340 6.84 20.43 1.76
C PRO A 340 6.38 19.34 0.72
N PRO A 341 6.72 19.41 -0.58
CA PRO A 341 5.91 18.82 -1.67
C PRO A 341 5.95 17.27 -1.73
N GLN A 342 4.87 16.68 -2.26
CA GLN A 342 4.47 15.29 -2.02
C GLN A 342 4.86 14.32 -3.15
N MET A 343 5.50 13.18 -2.81
CA MET A 343 5.44 11.93 -3.58
C MET A 343 4.14 11.18 -3.26
N ILE A 344 3.56 10.48 -4.24
CA ILE A 344 2.26 9.83 -4.11
C ILE A 344 2.39 8.34 -3.80
N ILE A 345 1.66 7.87 -2.78
CA ILE A 345 1.53 6.44 -2.44
C ILE A 345 0.10 6.02 -2.77
N PHE A 346 -0.07 5.06 -3.67
CA PHE A 346 -1.39 4.47 -3.96
C PHE A 346 -1.61 3.21 -3.15
N ILE A 347 -2.80 3.10 -2.59
CA ILE A 347 -3.15 2.07 -1.63
C ILE A 347 -4.44 1.41 -2.07
N ALA A 348 -4.40 0.10 -2.29
CA ALA A 348 -5.60 -0.70 -2.53
C ALA A 348 -6.19 -1.21 -1.20
N LEU A 349 -7.51 -1.12 -1.07
CA LEU A 349 -8.29 -1.81 -0.03
C LEU A 349 -8.79 -3.11 -0.64
N GLY A 350 -8.23 -4.26 -0.24
CA GLY A 350 -8.67 -5.57 -0.72
C GLY A 350 -9.54 -6.23 0.35
N THR A 351 -10.83 -6.41 0.11
CA THR A 351 -11.62 -7.28 0.99
C THR A 351 -11.30 -8.74 0.64
N ALA A 352 -10.72 -9.48 1.60
CA ALA A 352 -10.38 -10.90 1.47
C ALA A 352 -11.58 -11.79 1.06
N SER A 353 -12.82 -11.32 1.23
CA SER A 353 -14.05 -12.07 0.99
C SER A 353 -14.48 -12.22 -0.48
N LEU A 354 -13.85 -11.53 -1.44
CA LEU A 354 -14.18 -11.68 -2.86
C LEU A 354 -13.28 -12.67 -3.63
N PHE A 355 -12.21 -13.18 -3.00
CA PHE A 355 -11.27 -14.10 -3.66
C PHE A 355 -11.55 -15.58 -3.45
N ALA A 356 -12.42 -15.96 -2.50
CA ALA A 356 -12.72 -17.36 -2.18
C ALA A 356 -13.43 -18.15 -3.32
N ARG A 357 -13.86 -17.47 -4.40
CA ARG A 357 -14.47 -18.12 -5.58
C ARG A 357 -13.60 -18.11 -6.84
N TRP A 358 -12.38 -17.55 -6.77
CA TRP A 358 -11.52 -17.33 -7.94
C TRP A 358 -10.30 -18.26 -8.01
N HIS A 359 -9.79 -18.76 -6.89
CA HIS A 359 -8.63 -19.66 -6.87
C HIS A 359 -8.95 -21.13 -7.19
N SER A 360 -10.22 -21.53 -7.27
CA SER A 360 -10.62 -22.92 -7.57
C SER A 360 -10.61 -23.29 -9.06
N LEU A 361 -10.12 -22.42 -9.95
CA LEU A 361 -10.09 -22.67 -11.40
C LEU A 361 -8.74 -22.38 -12.10
N PHE A 362 -7.61 -22.34 -11.38
CA PHE A 362 -6.28 -22.14 -12.01
C PHE A 362 -5.10 -22.92 -11.43
#